data_AF-A0A6L6XSY8-F1
#
_entry.id   AF-A0A6L6XSY8-F1
#
_cell.length_a   1.000
_cell.length_b   1.000
_cell.length_c   1.000
_cell.angle_alpha   90.00
_cell.angle_beta   90.00
_cell.angle_gamma   90.00
#
_symmetry.space_group_name_H-M   'P 1'
#
loop_
_entity.id
_entity.type
_entity.pdbx_description
1 polymer ?
#
loop_
_entity_poly.entity_id
_entity_poly.type
_entity_poly.pdbx_seq_one_letter_code
_entity_poly.pdbx_strand_id
1 'polypeptide(L)'
;MHDVDGSVSLTFYCGELPADSAIHAAGHEPNGYFWEGLVQYLAPDVADRVELDSEAGMFAAYGDRSTLERLQTLIDPYLDDAEQVAVAIREAEGSGFSFDD
;
A
#
# COMPACT_ATOMS: atom_id res chain seq x y z
N MET A 1 17.41 2.65 13.04
CA MET A 1 17.71 2.37 11.63
C MET A 1 18.82 1.33 11.63
N HIS A 2 18.45 0.05 11.53
CA HIS A 2 19.46 -1.02 11.38
C HIS A 2 19.73 -1.16 9.89
N ASP A 3 20.96 -0.88 9.51
CA ASP A 3 21.48 -1.02 8.16
C ASP A 3 22.18 -2.39 8.10
N VAL A 4 21.60 -3.30 7.34
CA VAL A 4 22.23 -4.54 6.95
C VAL A 4 21.98 -4.65 5.45
N ASP A 5 23.03 -4.36 4.67
CA ASP A 5 23.09 -4.37 3.20
C ASP A 5 22.54 -3.17 2.40
N GLY A 6 22.26 -2.02 3.04
CA GLY A 6 21.81 -0.81 2.32
C GLY A 6 20.37 -0.90 1.78
N SER A 7 19.68 -2.02 2.00
CA SER A 7 18.22 -2.10 1.91
C SER A 7 17.61 -1.46 3.15
N VAL A 8 16.67 -0.55 2.91
CA VAL A 8 15.82 0.01 3.96
C VAL A 8 14.42 -0.58 3.80
N SER A 9 13.56 -0.38 4.80
CA SER A 9 12.17 -0.83 4.74
C SER A 9 11.21 0.33 4.95
N LEU A 10 10.05 0.22 4.32
CA LEU A 10 8.86 1.02 4.60
C LEU A 10 7.79 0.07 5.13
N THR A 11 7.32 0.31 6.35
CA THR A 11 6.29 -0.52 6.97
C THR A 11 5.27 0.34 7.70
N PHE A 12 4.03 -0.13 7.77
CA PHE A 12 2.98 0.42 8.64
C PHE A 12 1.99 -0.69 9.04
N TYR A 13 1.38 -0.52 10.22
CA TYR A 13 0.36 -1.46 10.72
C TYR A 13 -1.01 -1.15 10.10
N CYS A 14 -1.76 -2.20 9.80
CA CYS A 14 -3.11 -2.13 9.24
C CYS A 14 -4.16 -2.41 10.31
N GLY A 15 -5.41 -2.01 10.07
CA GLY A 15 -6.56 -2.29 10.96
C GLY A 15 -6.90 -1.17 11.96
N GLU A 16 -6.11 -0.09 12.00
CA GLU A 16 -6.42 1.13 12.77
C GLU A 16 -6.16 2.42 11.97
N LEU A 17 -6.01 2.34 10.64
CA LEU A 17 -5.78 3.52 9.80
C LEU A 17 -7.09 4.28 9.57
N PRO A 18 -7.06 5.62 9.43
CA PRO A 18 -8.25 6.41 9.10
C PRO A 18 -8.98 5.92 7.84
N ALA A 19 -8.23 5.43 6.85
CA ALA A 19 -8.77 4.91 5.60
C ALA A 19 -9.51 3.57 5.70
N ASP A 20 -9.31 2.79 6.78
CA ASP A 20 -9.83 1.42 6.91
C ASP A 20 -11.35 1.35 6.78
N SER A 21 -12.05 2.38 7.26
CA SER A 21 -13.51 2.49 7.15
C SER A 21 -14.00 2.54 5.70
N ALA A 22 -13.24 3.18 4.79
CA ALA A 22 -13.57 3.23 3.37
C ALA A 22 -13.26 1.91 2.66
N ILE A 23 -12.17 1.24 3.04
CA ILE A 23 -11.78 -0.07 2.50
C ILE A 23 -12.88 -1.09 2.81
N HIS A 24 -13.31 -1.18 4.07
CA HIS A 24 -14.44 -2.01 4.47
C HIS A 24 -15.75 -1.63 3.77
N ALA A 25 -16.04 -0.34 3.63
CA ALA A 25 -17.26 0.12 2.95
C ALA A 25 -17.29 -0.26 1.45
N ALA A 26 -16.12 -0.43 0.84
CA ALA A 26 -15.97 -0.92 -0.52
C ALA A 26 -16.02 -2.46 -0.63
N GLY A 27 -16.02 -3.18 0.50
CA GLY A 27 -16.10 -4.64 0.54
C GLY A 27 -14.76 -5.37 0.59
N HIS A 28 -13.67 -4.63 0.80
CA HIS A 28 -12.30 -5.16 0.92
C HIS A 28 -11.88 -5.25 2.39
N GLU A 29 -10.85 -6.06 2.66
CA GLU A 29 -10.20 -6.15 3.97
C GLU A 29 -9.01 -5.17 4.06
N PRO A 30 -8.96 -4.27 5.06
CA PRO A 30 -7.86 -3.32 5.23
C PRO A 30 -6.62 -3.99 5.83
N ASN A 31 -5.99 -4.87 5.05
CA ASN A 31 -4.81 -5.65 5.42
C ASN A 31 -3.59 -5.31 4.56
N GLY A 32 -2.43 -5.89 4.88
CA GLY A 32 -1.20 -5.62 4.13
C GLY A 32 -1.31 -5.95 2.64
N TYR A 33 -2.00 -7.04 2.26
CA TYR A 33 -2.19 -7.45 0.87
C TYR A 33 -3.06 -6.45 0.08
N PHE A 34 -4.08 -5.87 0.71
CA PHE A 34 -4.83 -4.75 0.11
C PHE A 34 -3.90 -3.60 -0.26
N TRP A 35 -3.04 -3.19 0.69
CA TRP A 35 -2.11 -2.09 0.47
C TRP A 35 -1.05 -2.41 -0.58
N GLU A 36 -0.62 -3.67 -0.71
CA GLU A 36 0.20 -4.11 -1.85
C GLU A 36 -0.52 -3.94 -3.18
N GLY A 37 -1.77 -4.41 -3.26
CA GLY A 37 -2.60 -4.25 -4.44
C GLY A 37 -2.77 -2.78 -4.82
N LEU A 38 -2.97 -1.90 -3.84
CA LEU A 38 -3.09 -0.46 -4.08
C LEU A 38 -1.79 0.13 -4.64
N VAL A 39 -0.63 -0.28 -4.11
CA VAL A 39 0.68 0.14 -4.63
C VAL A 39 0.91 -0.38 -6.05
N GLN A 40 0.59 -1.65 -6.32
CA GLN A 40 0.69 -2.25 -7.64
C GLN A 40 -0.20 -1.55 -8.67
N TYR A 41 -1.39 -1.12 -8.26
CA TYR A 41 -2.31 -0.37 -9.11
C TYR A 41 -1.81 1.07 -9.38
N LEU A 42 -1.46 1.81 -8.33
CA LEU A 42 -1.11 3.23 -8.43
C LEU A 42 0.26 3.48 -9.06
N ALA A 43 1.23 2.59 -8.81
CA ALA A 43 2.62 2.76 -9.23
C ALA A 43 3.29 1.41 -9.52
N PRO A 44 2.88 0.71 -10.59
CA PRO A 44 3.48 -0.57 -10.96
C PRO A 44 5.00 -0.47 -11.19
N ASP A 45 5.51 0.66 -11.68
CA ASP A 45 6.95 0.90 -11.87
C ASP A 45 7.74 0.98 -10.56
N VAL A 46 7.09 1.38 -9.46
CA VAL A 46 7.67 1.39 -8.11
C VAL A 46 7.53 0.02 -7.48
N ALA A 47 6.36 -0.62 -7.62
CA ALA A 47 6.10 -1.96 -7.12
C ALA A 47 7.11 -2.99 -7.67
N ASP A 48 7.44 -2.92 -8.97
CA ASP A 48 8.43 -3.80 -9.63
C ASP A 48 9.87 -3.64 -9.10
N ARG A 49 10.14 -2.62 -8.28
CA ARG A 49 11.47 -2.26 -7.77
C ARG A 49 11.65 -2.48 -6.29
N VAL A 50 10.59 -2.87 -5.58
CA VAL A 50 10.61 -3.19 -4.16
C VAL A 50 10.25 -4.66 -3.98
N GLU A 51 10.76 -5.26 -2.91
CA GLU A 51 10.27 -6.54 -2.43
C GLU A 51 9.09 -6.26 -1.50
N LEU A 52 7.90 -6.68 -1.92
CA LEU A 52 6.68 -6.63 -1.13
C LEU A 52 6.57 -7.92 -0.31
N ASP A 53 6.39 -7.78 0.99
CA ASP A 53 6.34 -8.89 1.97
C ASP A 53 5.32 -8.54 3.07
N SER A 54 4.15 -8.09 2.64
CA SER A 54 3.07 -7.69 3.52
C SER A 54 2.32 -8.91 4.06
N GLU A 55 1.72 -8.70 5.21
CA GLU A 55 0.99 -9.69 5.97
C GLU A 55 -0.36 -9.11 6.39
N ALA A 56 -1.26 -9.96 6.88
CA ALA A 56 -2.62 -9.53 7.26
C ALA A 56 -2.66 -8.28 8.17
N GLY A 57 -1.66 -8.09 9.05
CA GLY A 57 -1.60 -6.93 9.96
C GLY A 57 -0.64 -5.81 9.56
N MET A 58 0.10 -5.93 8.47
CA MET A 58 1.20 -5.01 8.16
C MET A 58 1.48 -4.94 6.67
N PHE A 59 1.58 -3.73 6.13
CA PHE A 59 2.25 -3.49 4.87
C PHE A 59 3.77 -3.49 5.10
N ALA A 60 4.52 -4.18 4.25
CA ALA A 60 5.98 -4.14 4.26
C ALA A 60 6.57 -4.13 2.85
N ALA A 61 7.47 -3.19 2.61
CA ALA A 61 8.25 -3.09 1.39
C ALA A 61 9.74 -2.88 1.71
N TYR A 62 10.61 -3.58 0.98
CA TYR A 62 12.07 -3.49 1.10
C TYR A 62 12.69 -3.05 -0.22
N GLY A 63 13.73 -2.23 -0.16
CA GLY A 63 14.38 -1.74 -1.37
C GLY A 63 15.42 -0.66 -1.10
N ASP A 64 15.86 0.00 -2.17
CA ASP A 64 16.72 1.16 -2.04
C ASP A 64 15.95 2.37 -1.48
N ARG A 65 16.68 3.25 -0.79
CA ARG A 65 16.07 4.42 -0.13
C ARG A 65 15.28 5.30 -1.08
N SER A 66 15.77 5.56 -2.28
CA SER A 66 15.12 6.51 -3.20
C SER A 66 13.80 5.96 -3.74
N THR A 67 13.73 4.65 -3.98
CA THR A 67 12.50 3.98 -4.38
C THR A 67 11.49 3.97 -3.22
N LEU A 68 11.94 3.70 -1.99
CA LEU A 68 11.05 3.69 -0.82
C LEU A 68 10.57 5.08 -0.39
N GLU A 69 11.37 6.13 -0.56
CA GLU A 69 10.93 7.53 -0.36
C GLU A 69 9.85 7.92 -1.38
N ARG A 70 9.98 7.46 -2.63
CA ARG A 70 8.94 7.66 -3.66
C ARG A 70 7.67 6.88 -3.32
N LEU A 71 7.80 5.64 -2.85
CA LEU A 71 6.67 4.83 -2.41
C LEU A 71 5.94 5.48 -1.23
N GLN A 72 6.69 5.94 -0.22
CA GLN A 72 6.13 6.66 0.94
C GLN A 72 5.35 7.89 0.50
N THR A 73 5.95 8.76 -0.33
CA THR A 73 5.28 9.96 -0.85
C THR A 73 3.99 9.64 -1.60
N LEU A 74 3.96 8.49 -2.30
CA LEU A 74 2.80 8.04 -3.04
C LEU A 74 1.69 7.51 -2.12
N ILE A 75 2.04 6.71 -1.11
CA ILE A 75 1.05 6.01 -0.28
C ILE A 75 0.53 6.87 0.89
N ASP A 76 1.33 7.78 1.43
CA ASP A 76 0.99 8.59 2.61
C ASP A 76 -0.38 9.30 2.51
N PRO A 77 -0.76 9.93 1.38
CA PRO A 77 -2.08 10.58 1.27
C PRO A 77 -3.25 9.61 1.46
N TYR A 78 -3.09 8.35 1.06
CA TYR A 78 -4.13 7.33 1.14
C TYR A 78 -4.30 6.79 2.56
N LEU A 79 -3.27 6.84 3.42
CA LEU A 79 -3.36 6.31 4.78
C LEU A 79 -4.36 7.13 5.63
N ASP A 80 -4.38 8.45 5.42
CA ASP A 80 -5.17 9.39 6.22
C ASP A 80 -6.47 9.87 5.53
N ASP A 81 -6.63 9.62 4.22
CA ASP A 81 -7.78 10.11 3.44
C ASP A 81 -8.66 8.96 2.91
N ALA A 82 -9.74 8.71 3.65
CA ALA A 82 -10.75 7.72 3.30
C ALA A 82 -11.46 8.00 1.96
N GLU A 83 -11.65 9.27 1.57
CA GLU A 83 -12.25 9.61 0.28
C GLU A 83 -11.29 9.27 -0.86
N GLN A 84 -10.01 9.57 -0.68
CA GLN A 84 -8.98 9.27 -1.68
C GLN A 84 -8.83 7.76 -1.92
N VAL A 85 -8.84 6.95 -0.86
CA VAL A 85 -8.85 5.49 -0.97
C VAL A 85 -10.11 4.99 -1.66
N ALA A 86 -11.28 5.49 -1.28
CA ALA A 86 -12.54 5.08 -1.91
C ALA A 86 -12.58 5.40 -3.41
N VAL A 87 -11.98 6.52 -3.84
CA VAL A 87 -11.83 6.86 -5.26
C VAL A 87 -10.92 5.84 -5.96
N ALA A 88 -9.73 5.58 -5.40
CA ALA A 88 -8.78 4.66 -5.99
C ALA A 88 -9.33 3.24 -6.14
N ILE A 89 -10.06 2.73 -5.15
CA ILE A 89 -10.71 1.41 -5.23
C ILE A 89 -11.68 1.35 -6.42
N ARG A 90 -12.57 2.34 -6.56
CA ARG A 90 -13.54 2.38 -7.65
C ARG A 90 -12.87 2.46 -9.02
N GLU A 91 -11.79 3.22 -9.13
CA GLU A 91 -11.03 3.34 -10.38
C GLU A 91 -10.29 2.04 -10.72
N ALA A 92 -9.70 1.38 -9.72
CA ALA A 92 -9.05 0.09 -9.88
C ALA A 92 -10.04 -0.98 -10.36
N GLU A 93 -11.14 -1.18 -9.65
CA GLU A 93 -12.19 -2.13 -10.03
C GLU A 93 -12.80 -1.80 -11.39
N GLY A 94 -13.06 -0.51 -11.66
CA GLY A 94 -13.57 -0.04 -12.94
C GLY A 94 -12.64 -0.30 -14.12
N SER A 95 -11.33 -0.45 -13.86
CA SER A 95 -10.32 -0.84 -14.84
C SER A 95 -10.15 -2.37 -14.98
N GLY A 96 -10.83 -3.16 -14.14
CA GLY A 96 -10.73 -4.61 -14.09
C GLY A 96 -9.61 -5.14 -13.19
N PHE A 97 -9.02 -4.28 -12.35
CA PHE A 97 -8.07 -4.70 -11.32
C PHE A 97 -8.82 -5.40 -10.17
N SER A 98 -8.22 -6.44 -9.60
CA SER A 98 -8.73 -7.16 -8.42
C SER A 98 -7.71 -7.03 -7.31
N PHE A 99 -8.16 -6.68 -6.12
CA PHE A 99 -7.35 -6.76 -4.91
C PHE A 99 -7.35 -8.21 -4.38
N ASP A 100 -6.25 -8.62 -3.75
CA ASP A 100 -6.02 -9.98 -3.23
C ASP A 100 -6.35 -10.12 -1.73
N ASP A 101 -6.95 -9.08 -1.13
CA ASP A 101 -7.16 -8.91 0.31
C ASP A 101 -8.05 -9.97 1.02
#